data_AF-A0A7K5K589-F1
#
_entry.id   AF-A0A7K5K589-F1
#
_cell.length_a   1.000
_cell.length_b   1.000
_cell.length_c   1.000
_cell.angle_alpha   90.00
_cell.angle_beta   90.00
_cell.angle_gamma   90.00
#
_symmetry.space_group_name_H-M   'P 1'
#
loop_
_entity.id
_entity.type
_entity.pdbx_description
1 polymer ?
#
loop_
_entity_poly.entity_id
_entity_poly.type
_entity_poly.pdbx_seq_one_letter_code
_entity_poly.pdbx_strand_id
1 'polypeptide(L)'
;MESVALYNFQTAEKDELPFQKGDTLKVPRAGEPSLCLHPAGWGCGTGVSPAVQGCPCVSPRWYAGRISRQLAEKQLLKRNHVGAFLIRDSESTPGEFSISVNYGKHVQHFKVLRERNGKYFLWEEKFNSLNELVDFYRMTTISKEQQIFLRDEDQAQEVGRPRFVQAQFDFSAQEGSQLPFLRGDIIEVLDCPDPNWWQGKIYGRVGFFPRNYVHPVRK
;
A
#
# COMPACT_ATOMS: atom_id res chain seq x y z
N MET A 1 20.07 -23.15 11.77
CA MET A 1 20.95 -24.31 12.04
C MET A 1 22.18 -23.76 12.74
N GLU A 2 22.56 -24.30 13.88
CA GLU A 2 23.74 -23.81 14.63
C GLU A 2 24.99 -24.50 14.08
N SER A 3 26.05 -23.75 13.85
CA SER A 3 27.31 -24.24 13.29
C SER A 3 28.47 -23.64 14.06
N VAL A 4 29.47 -24.46 14.37
CA VAL A 4 30.63 -24.04 15.16
C VAL A 4 31.74 -23.58 14.23
N ALA A 5 32.27 -22.39 14.46
CA ALA A 5 33.38 -21.85 13.70
C ALA A 5 34.64 -22.72 13.92
N LEU A 6 35.20 -23.25 12.83
CA LEU A 6 36.37 -24.13 12.88
C LEU A 6 37.71 -23.38 12.86
N TYR A 7 37.68 -22.07 12.61
CA TYR A 7 38.84 -21.19 12.53
C TYR A 7 38.50 -19.79 13.03
N ASN A 8 39.53 -19.02 13.36
CA ASN A 8 39.39 -17.61 13.73
C ASN A 8 39.22 -16.78 12.45
N PHE A 9 38.32 -15.82 12.48
CA PHE A 9 38.11 -14.85 11.41
C PHE A 9 38.15 -13.43 11.96
N GLN A 10 39.06 -12.62 11.43
CA GLN A 10 39.18 -11.19 11.75
C GLN A 10 38.82 -10.41 10.48
N THR A 11 37.91 -9.45 10.62
CA THR A 11 37.36 -8.73 9.47
C THR A 11 38.23 -7.53 9.11
N ALA A 12 38.32 -7.24 7.81
CA ALA A 12 38.98 -6.02 7.32
C ALA A 12 37.95 -4.91 7.00
N GLU A 13 36.66 -5.23 6.96
CA GLU A 13 35.58 -4.32 6.58
C GLU A 13 34.52 -4.19 7.69
N LYS A 14 33.85 -3.02 7.74
CA LYS A 14 32.92 -2.64 8.82
C LYS A 14 31.60 -3.42 8.84
N ASP A 15 31.29 -4.17 7.80
CA ASP A 15 30.01 -4.88 7.64
C ASP A 15 30.10 -6.40 7.95
N GLU A 16 31.26 -6.88 8.40
CA GLU A 16 31.45 -8.29 8.75
C GLU A 16 31.60 -8.48 10.26
N LEU A 17 31.08 -9.60 10.78
CA LEU A 17 31.20 -9.98 12.19
C LEU A 17 32.46 -10.85 12.38
N PRO A 18 33.49 -10.42 13.15
CA PRO A 18 34.60 -11.28 13.50
C PRO A 18 34.14 -12.40 14.45
N PHE A 19 34.70 -13.59 14.29
CA PHE A 19 34.41 -14.74 15.15
C PHE A 19 35.66 -15.55 15.45
N GLN A 20 35.68 -16.23 16.58
CA GLN A 20 36.79 -17.08 17.02
C GLN A 20 36.46 -18.57 16.82
N LYS A 21 37.50 -19.37 16.63
CA LYS A 21 37.41 -20.83 16.55
C LYS A 21 36.76 -21.36 17.82
N GLY A 22 35.60 -22.00 17.68
CA GLY A 22 34.77 -22.47 18.78
C GLY A 22 33.47 -21.69 18.97
N ASP A 23 33.30 -20.54 18.32
CA ASP A 23 32.05 -19.77 18.40
C ASP A 23 30.91 -20.52 17.72
N THR A 24 29.76 -20.58 18.39
CA THR A 24 28.54 -21.19 17.85
C THR A 24 27.72 -20.11 17.14
N LEU A 25 27.76 -20.14 15.80
CA LEU A 25 27.08 -19.18 14.94
C LEU A 25 25.71 -19.74 14.52
N LYS A 26 24.66 -18.93 14.70
CA LYS A 26 23.33 -19.24 14.17
C LYS A 26 23.29 -18.91 12.70
N VAL A 27 23.43 -19.92 11.84
CA VAL A 27 23.17 -19.78 10.41
C VAL A 27 21.65 -19.77 10.22
N PRO A 28 21.03 -18.64 9.81
CA PRO A 28 19.60 -18.62 9.56
C PRO A 28 19.28 -19.60 8.43
N ARG A 29 18.31 -20.48 8.68
CA ARG A 29 17.82 -21.41 7.66
C ARG A 29 17.08 -20.58 6.62
N ALA A 30 17.35 -20.81 5.34
CA ALA A 30 16.64 -20.12 4.26
C ALA A 30 15.12 -20.33 4.42
N GLY A 31 14.39 -19.26 4.78
CA GLY A 31 12.93 -19.28 4.89
C GLY A 31 12.31 -18.74 6.18
N GLU A 32 13.06 -18.34 7.21
CA GLU A 32 12.47 -17.61 8.35
C GLU A 32 12.73 -16.10 8.27
N PRO A 33 11.70 -15.25 8.43
CA PRO A 33 11.88 -13.80 8.46
C PRO A 33 12.60 -13.42 9.75
N SER A 34 13.89 -13.09 9.65
CA SER A 34 14.59 -12.43 10.74
C SER A 34 13.90 -11.10 11.05
N LEU A 35 13.40 -10.97 12.29
CA LEU A 35 13.07 -9.68 12.86
C LEU A 35 14.34 -8.82 12.88
N CYS A 36 14.47 -7.92 11.91
CA CYS A 36 15.52 -6.90 11.95
C CYS A 36 15.16 -5.87 13.02
N LEU A 37 15.71 -6.06 14.23
CA LEU A 37 15.89 -4.98 15.20
C LEU A 37 16.88 -3.98 14.59
N HIS A 38 16.43 -2.78 14.21
CA HIS A 38 17.34 -1.68 13.91
C HIS A 38 17.41 -0.72 15.11
N PRO A 39 18.57 -0.65 15.81
CA PRO A 39 18.97 0.57 16.49
C PRO A 39 19.48 1.60 15.46
N ALA A 40 19.37 2.86 15.85
CA ALA A 40 19.56 4.05 15.04
C ALA A 40 20.86 4.12 14.21
N GLY A 41 20.76 4.68 13.00
CA GLY A 41 21.87 5.30 12.28
C GLY A 41 21.97 4.90 10.82
N TRP A 42 22.39 5.87 10.00
CA TRP A 42 22.78 5.80 8.58
C TRP A 42 21.61 6.15 7.63
N GLY A 43 21.66 7.18 6.80
CA GLY A 43 22.82 7.74 6.10
C GLY A 43 22.60 7.45 4.61
N CYS A 44 21.72 8.23 3.97
CA CYS A 44 21.34 8.01 2.57
C CYS A 44 22.46 8.51 1.64
N GLY A 45 23.34 7.61 1.24
CA GLY A 45 24.28 7.81 0.15
C GLY A 45 23.60 7.53 -1.18
N THR A 46 23.50 8.54 -2.03
CA THR A 46 23.03 8.44 -3.41
C THR A 46 23.95 7.53 -4.22
N GLY A 47 23.40 6.43 -4.73
CA GLY A 47 24.06 5.57 -5.71
C GLY A 47 23.01 4.74 -6.45
N VAL A 48 22.70 5.14 -7.68
CA VAL A 48 21.90 4.30 -8.58
C VAL A 48 22.76 3.13 -9.04
N SER A 49 22.28 1.89 -8.86
CA SER A 49 22.75 0.72 -9.60
C SER A 49 21.59 -0.25 -9.82
N PRO A 50 21.45 -0.82 -11.03
CA PRO A 50 20.29 -1.59 -11.42
C PRO A 50 20.40 -3.04 -10.93
N ALA A 51 19.24 -3.63 -10.61
CA ALA A 51 18.99 -5.06 -10.52
C ALA A 51 19.81 -5.87 -9.50
N VAL A 52 19.34 -5.92 -8.25
CA VAL A 52 19.35 -7.17 -7.46
C VAL A 52 17.99 -7.32 -6.80
N GLN A 53 17.19 -8.22 -7.38
CA GLN A 53 15.97 -8.72 -6.79
C GLN A 53 16.37 -9.72 -5.69
N GLY A 54 16.30 -9.30 -4.42
CA GLY A 54 16.58 -10.23 -3.31
C GLY A 54 17.06 -9.66 -1.98
N CYS A 55 16.57 -8.50 -1.54
CA CYS A 55 16.73 -8.02 -0.15
C CYS A 55 15.36 -7.60 0.41
N PRO A 56 14.84 -8.22 1.49
CA PRO A 56 13.49 -7.94 2.00
C PRO A 56 13.48 -6.82 3.05
N CYS A 57 14.34 -5.80 2.95
CA CYS A 57 14.05 -4.50 3.56
C CYS A 57 13.16 -3.69 2.60
N VAL A 58 12.04 -4.30 2.17
CA VAL A 58 11.08 -3.59 1.33
C VAL A 58 10.43 -2.56 2.24
N SER A 59 10.92 -1.33 2.19
CA SER A 59 10.19 -0.21 2.77
C SER A 59 8.75 -0.31 2.27
N PRO A 60 7.75 -0.16 3.15
CA PRO A 60 6.37 -0.33 2.75
C PRO A 60 6.08 0.48 1.50
N ARG A 61 5.31 -0.06 0.55
CA ARG A 61 5.06 0.60 -0.75
C ARG A 61 4.50 2.02 -0.60
N TRP A 62 3.82 2.30 0.52
CA TRP A 62 3.30 3.61 0.87
C TRP A 62 4.35 4.59 1.44
N TYR A 63 5.55 4.15 1.82
CA TYR A 63 6.62 5.04 2.30
C TYR A 63 7.50 5.50 1.14
N ALA A 64 7.38 6.78 0.79
CA ALA A 64 8.10 7.41 -0.31
C ALA A 64 9.44 8.04 0.09
N GLY A 65 9.78 8.03 1.39
CA GLY A 65 11.02 8.63 1.89
C GLY A 65 11.06 10.15 1.71
N ARG A 66 12.24 10.67 1.31
CA ARG A 66 12.48 12.10 1.10
C ARG A 66 11.95 12.57 -0.26
N ILE A 67 10.64 12.82 -0.33
CA ILE A 67 10.02 13.48 -1.48
C ILE A 67 9.40 14.81 -1.07
N SER A 68 9.37 15.74 -2.03
CA SER A 68 8.78 17.05 -1.78
C SER A 68 7.26 17.00 -1.72
N ARG A 69 6.66 17.98 -1.04
CA ARG A 69 5.22 18.18 -0.98
C ARG A 69 4.62 18.21 -2.38
N GLN A 70 5.22 19.00 -3.26
CA GLN A 70 4.78 19.18 -4.65
C GLN A 70 4.89 17.88 -5.46
N LEU A 71 5.96 17.11 -5.24
CA LEU A 71 6.13 15.82 -5.90
C LEU A 71 5.09 14.80 -5.40
N ALA A 72 4.79 14.80 -4.10
CA ALA A 72 3.73 13.98 -3.52
C ALA A 72 2.35 14.32 -4.12
N GLU A 73 2.03 15.61 -4.21
CA GLU A 73 0.79 16.10 -4.84
C GLU A 73 0.67 15.60 -6.29
N LYS A 74 1.73 15.81 -7.09
CA LYS A 74 1.78 15.38 -8.50
C LYS A 74 1.60 13.86 -8.65
N GLN A 75 2.24 13.07 -7.81
CA GLN A 75 2.12 11.61 -7.88
C GLN A 75 0.72 11.12 -7.45
N LEU A 76 0.16 11.68 -6.39
CA LEU A 76 -1.14 11.28 -5.88
C LEU A 76 -2.29 11.70 -6.79
N LEU A 77 -2.24 12.91 -7.37
CA LEU A 77 -3.25 13.37 -8.32
C LEU A 77 -3.25 12.51 -9.60
N LYS A 78 -2.09 12.00 -10.03
CA LYS A 78 -2.00 11.07 -11.17
C LYS A 78 -2.72 9.74 -10.91
N ARG A 79 -2.81 9.30 -9.65
CA ARG A 79 -3.41 8.02 -9.26
C ARG A 79 -4.93 7.99 -9.35
N ASN A 80 -5.59 9.13 -9.60
CA ASN A 80 -7.03 9.29 -9.87
C ASN A 80 -7.99 8.44 -9.00
N HIS A 81 -7.63 8.18 -7.74
CA HIS A 81 -8.49 7.52 -6.78
C HIS A 81 -8.44 8.22 -5.42
N VAL A 82 -9.62 8.41 -4.85
CA VAL A 82 -9.78 8.96 -3.50
C VAL A 82 -9.20 7.97 -2.48
N GLY A 83 -8.46 8.49 -1.51
CA GLY A 83 -7.80 7.69 -0.49
C GLY A 83 -6.41 7.20 -0.88
N ALA A 84 -5.95 7.43 -2.12
CA ALA A 84 -4.55 7.20 -2.49
C ALA A 84 -3.65 7.93 -1.51
N PHE A 85 -2.65 7.28 -0.94
CA PHE A 85 -1.79 7.92 0.05
C PHE A 85 -0.34 7.54 -0.07
N LEU A 86 0.50 8.35 0.55
CA LEU A 86 1.90 8.04 0.81
C LEU A 86 2.36 8.73 2.10
N ILE A 87 3.40 8.18 2.71
CA ILE A 87 4.11 8.76 3.84
C ILE A 87 5.47 9.24 3.35
N ARG A 88 5.83 10.47 3.70
CA ARG A 88 7.10 11.10 3.34
C ARG A 88 7.75 11.75 4.54
N ASP A 89 9.04 11.99 4.43
CA ASP A 89 9.78 12.82 5.38
C ASP A 89 9.25 14.27 5.31
N SER A 90 9.07 14.90 6.45
CA SER A 90 8.62 16.29 6.53
C SER A 90 9.74 17.25 6.12
N GLU A 91 9.55 17.98 5.02
CA GLU A 91 10.49 19.02 4.57
C GLU A 91 10.56 20.21 5.54
N SER A 92 9.43 20.52 6.19
CA SER A 92 9.32 21.67 7.09
C SER A 92 9.83 21.35 8.50
N THR A 93 9.93 20.08 8.87
CA THR A 93 10.37 19.68 10.22
C THR A 93 11.23 18.41 10.15
N PRO A 94 12.56 18.55 10.16
CA PRO A 94 13.47 17.41 10.10
C PRO A 94 13.22 16.42 11.23
N GLY A 95 13.10 15.14 10.90
CA GLY A 95 12.85 14.05 11.86
C GLY A 95 11.37 13.73 12.09
N GLU A 96 10.45 14.45 11.44
CA GLU A 96 9.01 14.15 11.46
C GLU A 96 8.53 13.62 10.12
N PHE A 97 7.35 13.00 10.12
CA PHE A 97 6.73 12.44 8.92
C PHE A 97 5.48 13.24 8.52
N SER A 98 5.12 13.15 7.25
CA SER A 98 3.88 13.70 6.71
C SER A 98 3.17 12.66 5.86
N ILE A 99 1.86 12.49 6.09
CA ILE A 99 0.99 11.63 5.30
C ILE A 99 0.29 12.50 4.28
N SER A 100 0.49 12.20 3.00
CA SER A 100 -0.18 12.91 1.90
C SER A 100 -1.27 12.00 1.35
N VAL A 101 -2.50 12.50 1.24
CA VAL A 101 -3.68 11.73 0.85
C VAL A 101 -4.43 12.43 -0.26
N ASN A 102 -4.90 11.68 -1.26
CA ASN A 102 -5.71 12.17 -2.36
C ASN A 102 -7.19 12.28 -1.96
N TYR A 103 -7.75 13.48 -2.05
CA TYR A 103 -9.16 13.81 -1.79
C TYR A 103 -9.99 13.89 -3.09
N GLY A 104 -9.49 13.32 -4.18
CA GLY A 104 -10.08 13.33 -5.51
C GLY A 104 -9.73 14.58 -6.31
N LYS A 105 -10.00 15.77 -5.77
CA LYS A 105 -9.73 17.06 -6.46
C LYS A 105 -8.40 17.69 -6.07
N HIS A 106 -7.93 17.41 -4.86
CA HIS A 106 -6.73 17.97 -4.29
C HIS A 106 -6.07 16.93 -3.38
N VAL A 107 -4.86 17.22 -2.93
CA VAL A 107 -4.12 16.39 -1.98
C VAL A 107 -4.02 17.13 -0.66
N GLN A 108 -4.35 16.43 0.42
CA GLN A 108 -4.23 16.95 1.78
C GLN A 108 -3.03 16.32 2.47
N HIS A 109 -2.35 17.12 3.28
CA HIS A 109 -1.16 16.69 4.01
C HIS A 109 -1.41 16.75 5.51
N PHE A 110 -1.19 15.63 6.17
CA PHE A 110 -1.31 15.48 7.61
C PHE A 110 0.06 15.32 8.22
N LYS A 111 0.33 16.10 9.26
CA LYS A 111 1.57 16.04 10.01
C LYS A 111 1.50 14.88 10.99
N VAL A 112 2.41 13.92 10.89
CA VAL A 112 2.53 12.84 11.88
C VAL A 112 3.36 13.34 13.03
N LEU A 113 2.74 13.40 14.21
CA LEU A 113 3.39 13.80 15.43
C LEU A 113 3.92 12.56 16.16
N ARG A 114 5.00 12.74 16.91
CA ARG A 114 5.61 11.70 17.73
C ARG A 114 5.75 12.17 19.17
N GLU A 115 5.22 11.38 20.10
CA GLU A 115 5.37 11.62 21.53
C GLU A 115 6.78 11.25 22.03
N ARG A 116 7.17 11.75 23.21
CA ARG A 116 8.45 11.38 23.87
C ARG A 116 8.58 9.89 24.17
N ASN A 117 7.46 9.19 24.36
CA ASN A 117 7.41 7.73 24.55
C ASN A 117 7.60 6.95 23.23
N GLY A 118 7.72 7.63 22.08
CA GLY A 118 7.93 7.02 20.78
C GLY A 118 6.65 6.74 19.97
N LYS A 119 5.46 7.02 20.50
CA LYS A 119 4.17 6.78 19.81
C LYS A 119 3.88 7.82 18.73
N TYR A 120 3.25 7.39 17.64
CA TYR A 120 2.85 8.19 16.49
C TYR A 120 1.36 8.51 16.52
N PHE A 121 0.97 9.71 16.10
CA PHE A 121 -0.44 10.11 16.04
C PHE A 121 -0.66 11.24 15.04
N LEU A 122 -1.90 11.32 14.54
CA LEU A 122 -2.42 12.45 13.75
C LEU A 122 -3.44 13.27 14.54
N TRP A 123 -4.25 12.58 15.34
CA TRP A 123 -5.38 13.13 16.10
C TRP A 123 -5.30 12.65 17.56
N GLU A 124 -6.40 12.13 18.11
CA GLU A 124 -6.45 11.64 19.50
C GLU A 124 -5.87 10.22 19.64
N GLU A 125 -5.99 9.40 18.59
CA GLU A 125 -5.51 8.02 18.57
C GLU A 125 -3.99 7.93 18.43
N LYS A 126 -3.36 7.08 19.26
CA LYS A 126 -1.90 6.93 19.37
C LYS A 126 -1.47 5.51 19.02
N PHE A 127 -0.46 5.40 18.17
CA PHE A 127 0.02 4.15 17.59
C PHE A 127 1.48 3.90 17.94
N ASN A 128 1.90 2.64 18.03
CA ASN A 128 3.27 2.28 18.35
C ASN A 128 4.18 2.30 17.11
N SER A 129 3.59 2.29 15.91
CA SER A 129 4.30 2.34 14.63
C SER A 129 3.50 3.07 13.56
N LEU A 130 4.18 3.54 12.50
CA LEU A 130 3.52 4.09 11.32
C LEU A 130 2.64 3.05 10.61
N ASN A 131 3.03 1.77 10.65
CA ASN A 131 2.26 0.67 10.08
C ASN A 131 0.89 0.55 10.76
N GLU A 132 0.87 0.53 12.09
CA GLU A 132 -0.36 0.45 12.88
C GLU A 132 -1.27 1.66 12.62
N LEU A 133 -0.67 2.86 12.51
CA LEU A 133 -1.38 4.08 12.14
C LEU A 133 -2.03 3.95 10.75
N VAL A 134 -1.27 3.47 9.76
CA VAL A 134 -1.78 3.26 8.41
C VAL A 134 -2.91 2.24 8.41
N ASP A 135 -2.72 1.09 9.06
CA ASP A 135 -3.71 0.02 9.11
C ASP A 135 -5.01 0.48 9.78
N PHE A 136 -4.91 1.31 10.83
CA PHE A 136 -6.08 1.93 11.44
C PHE A 136 -6.85 2.82 10.46
N TYR A 137 -6.17 3.73 9.75
CA TYR A 137 -6.83 4.64 8.81
C TYR A 137 -7.20 3.99 7.47
N ARG A 138 -6.87 2.72 7.24
CA ARG A 138 -7.49 1.91 6.17
C ARG A 138 -8.93 1.55 6.50
N MET A 139 -9.26 1.40 7.78
CA MET A 139 -10.59 1.02 8.27
C MET A 139 -11.37 2.18 8.88
N THR A 140 -10.68 3.20 9.35
CA THR A 140 -11.25 4.39 9.98
C THR A 140 -10.97 5.61 9.12
N THR A 141 -11.91 6.57 9.07
CA THR A 141 -11.69 7.79 8.30
C THR A 141 -10.54 8.63 8.88
N ILE A 142 -9.63 9.09 8.02
CA ILE A 142 -8.55 10.02 8.39
C ILE A 142 -9.05 11.48 8.48
N SER A 143 -10.17 11.77 7.84
CA SER A 143 -10.77 13.10 7.75
C SER A 143 -11.94 13.26 8.73
N LYS A 144 -12.07 14.47 9.30
CA LYS A 144 -13.20 14.85 10.18
C LYS A 144 -14.46 15.26 9.41
N GLU A 145 -14.31 15.68 8.16
CA GLU A 145 -15.38 16.30 7.36
C GLU A 145 -15.92 15.35 6.27
N GLN A 146 -15.15 14.33 5.88
CA GLN A 146 -15.47 13.41 4.77
C GLN A 146 -15.05 11.99 5.15
N GLN A 147 -15.67 10.97 4.54
CA GLN A 147 -15.25 9.57 4.73
C GLN A 147 -14.09 9.24 3.79
N ILE A 148 -12.86 9.37 4.28
CA ILE A 148 -11.63 9.11 3.52
C ILE A 148 -10.82 8.02 4.22
N PHE A 149 -10.67 6.89 3.54
CA PHE A 149 -9.87 5.76 4.01
C PHE A 149 -8.55 5.72 3.23
N LEU A 150 -7.46 5.34 3.89
CA LEU A 150 -6.20 5.09 3.21
C LEU A 150 -6.34 3.86 2.31
N ARG A 151 -6.00 4.01 1.03
CA ARG A 151 -6.03 2.95 0.03
C ARG A 151 -4.66 2.79 -0.60
N ASP A 152 -4.14 1.57 -0.57
CA ASP A 152 -2.91 1.22 -1.26
C ASP A 152 -3.12 1.24 -2.78
N GLU A 153 -2.06 1.54 -3.53
CA GLU A 153 -2.08 1.59 -5.00
C GLU A 153 -2.63 0.30 -5.64
N ASP A 154 -2.45 -0.84 -4.97
CA ASP A 154 -2.94 -2.16 -5.39
C ASP A 154 -4.48 -2.25 -5.43
N GLN A 155 -5.21 -1.38 -4.74
CA GLN A 155 -6.68 -1.44 -4.70
C GLN A 155 -7.38 -0.58 -5.76
N ALA A 156 -6.66 0.30 -6.48
CA ALA A 156 -7.33 1.34 -7.24
C ALA A 156 -6.92 1.47 -8.71
N GLN A 157 -5.93 0.73 -9.22
CA GLN A 157 -5.70 0.71 -10.66
C GLN A 157 -5.13 -0.63 -11.18
N GLU A 158 -5.95 -1.34 -11.95
CA GLU A 158 -5.52 -2.19 -13.10
C GLU A 158 -4.93 -3.59 -12.88
N VAL A 159 -5.12 -4.30 -11.76
CA VAL A 159 -4.74 -5.74 -11.69
C VAL A 159 -5.84 -6.68 -11.14
N GLY A 160 -6.97 -6.16 -10.66
CA GLY A 160 -8.06 -7.00 -10.11
C GLY A 160 -9.43 -6.83 -10.75
N ARG A 161 -9.62 -5.84 -11.64
CA ARG A 161 -10.94 -5.57 -12.24
C ARG A 161 -11.22 -6.57 -13.36
N PRO A 162 -12.23 -7.44 -13.24
CA PRO A 162 -12.58 -8.33 -14.31
C PRO A 162 -13.06 -7.52 -15.51
N ARG A 163 -12.39 -7.67 -16.66
CA ARG A 163 -12.86 -7.08 -17.93
C ARG A 163 -14.23 -7.63 -18.33
N PHE A 164 -14.49 -8.87 -17.96
CA PHE A 164 -15.73 -9.57 -18.23
C PHE A 164 -16.27 -10.21 -16.96
N VAL A 165 -17.55 -10.03 -16.72
CA VAL A 165 -18.27 -10.67 -15.63
C VAL A 165 -19.45 -11.46 -16.20
N GLN A 166 -19.77 -12.58 -15.57
CA GLN A 166 -20.93 -13.39 -15.92
C GLN A 166 -22.05 -13.14 -14.94
N ALA A 167 -23.25 -12.85 -15.43
CA ALA A 167 -24.44 -12.75 -14.61
C ALA A 167 -24.78 -14.11 -13.96
N GLN A 168 -24.85 -14.12 -12.64
CA GLN A 168 -25.27 -15.30 -11.86
C GLN A 168 -26.79 -15.36 -11.68
N PHE A 169 -27.46 -14.22 -11.83
CA PHE A 169 -28.90 -14.06 -11.70
C PHE A 169 -29.43 -13.16 -12.82
N ASP A 170 -30.71 -13.27 -13.12
CA ASP A 170 -31.42 -12.28 -13.93
C ASP A 170 -31.57 -10.96 -13.16
N PHE A 171 -31.53 -9.86 -13.91
CA PHE A 171 -31.71 -8.52 -13.37
C PHE A 171 -32.56 -7.70 -14.34
N SER A 172 -33.71 -7.25 -13.82
CA SER A 172 -34.63 -6.38 -14.55
C SER A 172 -34.35 -4.94 -14.16
N ALA A 173 -34.07 -4.09 -15.14
CA ALA A 173 -33.86 -2.66 -14.93
C ALA A 173 -35.16 -2.01 -14.43
N GLN A 174 -35.08 -1.38 -13.26
CA GLN A 174 -36.17 -0.59 -12.68
C GLN A 174 -36.08 0.88 -13.06
N GLU A 175 -34.87 1.35 -13.38
CA GLU A 175 -34.58 2.72 -13.81
C GLU A 175 -33.88 2.72 -15.18
N GLY A 176 -34.07 3.78 -15.97
CA GLY A 176 -33.45 3.90 -17.31
C GLY A 176 -31.92 3.96 -17.31
N SER A 177 -31.29 4.17 -16.16
CA SER A 177 -29.84 4.12 -15.96
C SER A 177 -29.30 2.70 -15.75
N GLN A 178 -30.18 1.73 -15.47
CA GLN A 178 -29.80 0.36 -15.11
C GLN A 178 -29.69 -0.53 -16.34
N LEU A 179 -28.73 -1.45 -16.32
CA LEU A 179 -28.49 -2.40 -17.39
C LEU A 179 -29.23 -3.72 -17.10
N PRO A 180 -30.30 -4.07 -17.83
CA PRO A 180 -30.94 -5.37 -17.66
C PRO A 180 -30.08 -6.48 -18.30
N PHE A 181 -30.02 -7.64 -17.65
CA PHE A 181 -29.29 -8.83 -18.14
C PHE A 181 -29.94 -10.11 -17.60
N LEU A 182 -29.67 -11.23 -18.26
CA LEU A 182 -30.13 -12.55 -17.86
C LEU A 182 -29.00 -13.36 -17.24
N ARG A 183 -29.33 -14.32 -16.38
CA ARG A 183 -28.35 -15.28 -15.87
C ARG A 183 -27.60 -15.95 -17.03
N GLY A 184 -26.28 -15.93 -16.95
CA GLY A 184 -25.37 -16.50 -17.94
C GLY A 184 -24.78 -15.46 -18.90
N ASP A 185 -25.37 -14.27 -18.98
CA ASP A 185 -24.88 -13.20 -19.84
C ASP A 185 -23.47 -12.73 -19.44
N ILE A 186 -22.66 -12.40 -20.45
CA ILE A 186 -21.32 -11.84 -20.25
C ILE A 186 -21.38 -10.33 -20.45
N ILE A 187 -21.07 -9.60 -19.39
CA ILE A 187 -21.09 -8.13 -19.35
C ILE A 187 -19.65 -7.65 -19.38
N GLU A 188 -19.36 -6.72 -20.30
CA GLU A 188 -18.08 -6.01 -20.34
C GLU A 188 -18.10 -4.89 -19.29
N VAL A 189 -17.16 -4.91 -18.35
CA VAL A 189 -17.09 -3.89 -17.28
C VAL A 189 -16.38 -2.66 -17.83
N LEU A 190 -17.08 -1.53 -17.88
CA LEU A 190 -16.56 -0.25 -18.37
C LEU A 190 -16.01 0.60 -17.24
N ASP A 191 -16.76 0.72 -16.14
CA ASP A 191 -16.39 1.54 -14.99
C ASP A 191 -16.92 0.96 -13.68
N CYS A 192 -16.27 1.29 -12.57
CA CYS A 192 -16.59 0.80 -11.23
C CYS A 192 -16.69 1.99 -10.27
N PRO A 193 -17.69 2.89 -10.43
CA PRO A 193 -17.79 4.10 -9.62
C PRO A 193 -17.91 3.78 -8.13
N ASP A 194 -18.53 2.64 -7.81
CA ASP A 194 -18.83 2.23 -6.44
C ASP A 194 -18.57 0.73 -6.21
N PRO A 195 -18.34 0.29 -4.96
CA PRO A 195 -18.16 -1.12 -4.64
C PRO A 195 -19.40 -1.99 -4.89
N ASN A 196 -20.59 -1.38 -4.97
CA ASN A 196 -21.86 -2.08 -5.08
C ASN A 196 -22.47 -2.01 -6.49
N TRP A 197 -22.24 -0.94 -7.24
CA TRP A 197 -22.82 -0.70 -8.56
C TRP A 197 -21.72 -0.45 -9.58
N TRP A 198 -21.69 -1.30 -10.60
CA TRP A 198 -20.71 -1.25 -11.68
C TRP A 198 -21.39 -0.85 -12.98
N GLN A 199 -20.67 -0.13 -13.82
CA GLN A 199 -21.12 0.23 -15.15
C GLN A 199 -20.57 -0.77 -16.15
N GLY A 200 -21.45 -1.31 -16.99
CA GLY A 200 -21.02 -2.25 -18.02
C GLY A 200 -21.80 -2.10 -19.30
N LYS A 201 -21.39 -2.93 -20.26
CA LYS A 201 -21.97 -2.99 -21.59
C LYS A 201 -22.37 -4.41 -21.94
N ILE A 202 -23.60 -4.58 -22.40
CA ILE A 202 -24.12 -5.85 -22.91
C ILE A 202 -25.02 -5.59 -24.11
N TYR A 203 -24.86 -6.37 -25.18
CA TYR A 203 -25.65 -6.24 -26.43
C TYR A 203 -25.73 -4.79 -26.97
N GLY A 204 -24.67 -4.00 -26.80
CA GLY A 204 -24.62 -2.60 -27.22
C GLY A 204 -25.29 -1.59 -26.28
N ARG A 205 -25.99 -2.04 -25.23
CA ARG A 205 -26.54 -1.19 -24.17
C ARG A 205 -25.52 -0.97 -23.07
N VAL A 206 -25.50 0.23 -22.50
CA VAL A 206 -24.64 0.62 -21.39
C VAL A 206 -25.52 1.03 -20.22
N GLY A 207 -25.16 0.62 -19.00
CA GLY A 207 -25.88 1.00 -17.80
C GLY A 207 -25.25 0.41 -16.54
N PHE A 208 -25.90 0.65 -15.41
CA PHE A 208 -25.46 0.21 -14.09
C PHE A 208 -26.05 -1.13 -13.70
N PHE A 209 -25.25 -1.97 -13.05
CA PHE A 209 -25.67 -3.23 -12.49
C PHE A 209 -25.04 -3.50 -11.12
N PRO A 210 -25.71 -4.26 -10.25
CA PRO A 210 -25.17 -4.61 -8.94
C PRO A 210 -24.05 -5.64 -9.05
N ARG A 211 -22.92 -5.39 -8.39
CA ARG A 211 -21.76 -6.30 -8.35
C ARG A 211 -22.12 -7.69 -7.84
N ASN A 212 -23.03 -7.78 -6.86
CA ASN A 212 -23.41 -9.06 -6.22
C ASN A 212 -24.14 -10.02 -7.17
N TYR A 213 -24.59 -9.55 -8.32
CA TYR A 213 -25.32 -10.36 -9.30
C TYR A 213 -24.40 -11.00 -10.34
N VAL A 214 -23.11 -10.72 -10.28
CA VAL A 214 -22.15 -11.13 -11.30
C VAL A 214 -20.92 -11.81 -10.70
N HIS A 215 -20.29 -12.68 -11.48
CA HIS A 215 -19.04 -13.34 -11.12
C HIS A 215 -17.93 -12.98 -12.12
N PRO A 216 -16.71 -12.62 -11.65
CA PRO A 216 -15.54 -12.42 -12.52
C PRO A 216 -15.28 -13.62 -13.43
N VAL A 217 -15.13 -13.39 -14.75
CA VAL A 217 -14.73 -14.44 -15.69
C VAL A 217 -13.33 -14.16 -16.19
N ARG A 218 -12.44 -15.15 -16.07
CA ARG A 218 -11.14 -15.14 -16.75
C ARG A 218 -11.35 -15.78 -18.12
N LYS A 219 -11.12 -15.02 -19.18
CA LYS A 219 -11.01 -15.55 -20.54
C LYS A 219 -9.62 -16.09 -20.78
#